data_AF-A0A0F9G8Q6-F1
#
_entry.id   AF-A0A0F9G8Q6-F1
#
_cell.length_a   1.000
_cell.length_b   1.000
_cell.length_c   1.000
_cell.angle_alpha   90.00
_cell.angle_beta   90.00
_cell.angle_gamma   90.00
#
_symmetry.space_group_name_H-M   'P 1'
#
loop_
_entity.id
_entity.type
_entity.pdbx_description
1 polymer ?
#
loop_
_entity_poly.entity_id
_entity_poly.type
_entity_poly.pdbx_seq_one_letter_code
_entity_poly.pdbx_strand_id
1 'polypeptide(L)' 'LHTLDEASSPLKASGPWGESKDMWVKSLRLVNVLQEPDHEAEYLVEVALQERKVA' A
#
# COMPACT_ATOMS: atom_id res chain seq x y z
N LEU A 1 2.74 -13.26 10.90
CA LEU A 1 2.75 -12.13 9.95
C LEU A 1 1.31 -11.72 9.72
N HIS A 2 0.87 -10.65 10.39
CA HIS A 2 -0.51 -10.20 10.40
C HIS A 2 -0.71 -9.14 9.31
N THR A 3 -1.79 -9.27 8.54
CA THR A 3 -2.24 -8.26 7.58
C THR A 3 -2.66 -7.01 8.36
N LEU A 4 -2.18 -5.83 7.96
CA LEU A 4 -2.48 -4.57 8.65
C LEU A 4 -3.86 -4.04 8.27
N ASP A 5 -4.23 -4.21 7.01
CA ASP A 5 -5.51 -3.77 6.48
C ASP A 5 -5.94 -4.65 5.29
N GLU A 6 -7.18 -5.13 5.33
CA GLU A 6 -7.86 -5.88 4.27
C GLU A 6 -8.92 -5.03 3.54
N ALA A 7 -9.23 -3.84 4.04
CA ALA A 7 -10.21 -2.96 3.43
C ALA A 7 -9.66 -2.35 2.14
N SER A 8 -10.38 -2.53 1.04
CA SER A 8 -9.99 -1.93 -0.22
C SER A 8 -10.26 -0.44 -0.23
N SER A 9 -9.20 0.37 -0.19
CA SER A 9 -9.29 1.84 -0.28
C SER A 9 -8.84 2.34 -1.65
N PRO A 10 -9.54 3.33 -2.24
CA PRO A 10 -9.14 3.91 -3.52
C PRO A 10 -7.85 4.71 -3.35
N LEU A 11 -6.91 4.48 -4.26
CA LEU A 11 -5.66 5.23 -4.39
C LEU A 11 -5.60 5.87 -5.77
N LYS A 12 -5.21 7.14 -5.81
CA LYS A 12 -4.73 7.76 -7.04
C LYS A 12 -3.29 7.34 -7.23
N ALA A 13 -3.06 6.37 -8.12
CA ALA A 13 -1.72 5.99 -8.52
C ALA A 13 -1.37 6.70 -9.83
N SER A 14 -0.18 7.30 -9.86
CA SER A 14 0.43 7.76 -11.10
C SER A 14 1.14 6.57 -11.73
N GLY A 15 0.67 6.12 -12.88
CA GLY A 15 1.32 5.06 -13.65
C GLY A 15 2.77 5.45 -14.01
N PRO A 16 3.59 4.49 -14.46
CA PRO A 16 4.99 4.73 -14.83
C PRO A 16 5.18 5.77 -15.95
N TRP A 17 4.10 6.20 -16.61
CA TRP A 17 4.08 7.26 -17.63
C TRP A 17 3.22 8.48 -17.23
N GLY A 18 2.91 8.67 -15.94
CA GLY A 18 2.15 9.81 -15.46
C GLY A 18 0.63 9.72 -15.66
N GLU A 19 0.13 8.54 -16.04
CA GLU A 19 -1.31 8.29 -16.17
C GLU A 19 -1.99 8.28 -14.80
N SER A 20 -3.07 9.04 -14.62
CA SER A 20 -3.93 8.92 -13.45
C SER A 20 -4.81 7.69 -13.61
N LYS A 21 -4.43 6.57 -13.00
CA LYS A 21 -5.26 5.36 -12.96
C LYS A 21 -5.92 5.22 -11.61
N ASP A 22 -7.21 4.91 -11.64
CA ASP A 22 -7.90 4.48 -10.43
C ASP A 22 -7.37 3.09 -10.05
N MET A 23 -6.74 2.99 -8.88
CA MET A 23 -6.23 1.74 -8.31
C MET A 23 -6.79 1.55 -6.91
N TRP A 24 -6.87 0.31 -6.45
CA TRP A 24 -7.29 -0.04 -5.11
C TRP A 24 -6.18 -0.79 -4.39
N VAL A 25 -5.97 -0.49 -3.10
CA VAL A 25 -5.21 -1.39 -2.22
C VAL A 25 -6.03 -2.65 -2.06
N LYS A 26 -5.44 -3.81 -2.36
CA LYS A 26 -6.04 -5.11 -2.10
C LYS A 26 -5.62 -5.65 -0.74
N SER A 27 -4.34 -5.47 -0.39
CA SER A 27 -3.81 -5.88 0.91
C SER A 27 -2.59 -5.05 1.28
N LEU A 28 -2.47 -4.75 2.57
CA LEU A 28 -1.28 -4.15 3.16
C LEU A 28 -0.74 -5.10 4.23
N ARG A 29 0.53 -5.48 4.11
CA ARG A 29 1.17 -6.42 5.04
C ARG A 29 2.42 -5.82 5.64
N LEU A 30 2.52 -5.86 6.96
CA LEU A 30 3.75 -5.47 7.65
C LEU A 30 4.82 -6.53 7.45
N VAL A 31 5.96 -6.12 6.91
CA VAL A 31 7.13 -6.99 6.71
C VAL A 31 8.10 -6.83 7.85
N ASN A 32 8.43 -5.59 8.23
CA ASN A 32 9.38 -5.30 9.29
C ASN A 32 9.08 -3.97 9.99
N VAL A 33 9.50 -3.85 11.23
CA VAL A 33 9.51 -2.59 11.99
C VAL A 33 10.94 -2.31 12.42
N LEU A 34 11.46 -1.15 12.02
CA LEU A 34 12.72 -0.62 12.50
C LEU A 34 12.41 0.46 13.52
N GLN A 35 12.77 0.22 14.78
CA GLN A 35 12.55 1.16 15.86
C GLN A 35 13.88 1.46 16.55
N GLU A 36 14.39 2.66 16.34
CA GLU A 36 15.58 3.17 17.00
C GLU A 36 15.18 4.07 18.19
N PRO A 37 15.99 4.12 19.26
CA PRO A 37 15.78 5.08 20.33
C PRO A 37 15.74 6.51 19.79
N ASP A 38 14.83 7.32 20.31
CA ASP A 38 14.66 8.74 19.96
C ASP A 38 14.26 9.04 18.50
N HIS A 39 13.87 8.02 17.73
CA HIS A 39 13.37 8.16 16.36
C HIS A 39 11.95 7.59 16.22
N GLU A 40 11.20 8.09 15.25
CA GLU A 40 9.92 7.49 14.89
C GLU A 40 10.11 6.10 14.29
N ALA A 41 9.16 5.20 14.53
CA ALA A 41 9.22 3.84 14.01
C ALA A 41 9.06 3.85 12.48
N GLU A 42 9.99 3.18 11.79
CA GLU A 42 9.93 2.97 10.36
C GLU A 42 9.29 1.62 10.05
N TYR A 43 8.33 1.61 9.13
CA TYR A 43 7.57 0.42 8.75
C TYR A 43 7.89 0.01 7.32
N LEU A 44 8.45 -1.18 7.17
CA LEU A 44 8.56 -1.82 5.86
C LEU A 44 7.26 -2.60 5.60
N VAL A 45 6.52 -2.18 4.58
CA VAL A 45 5.23 -2.78 4.21
C VAL A 45 5.23 -3.30 2.78
N GLU A 46 4.55 -4.42 2.57
CA GLU A 46 4.23 -4.98 1.26
C GLU A 46 2.81 -4.54 0.88
N VAL A 47 2.66 -3.97 -0.32
CA VAL A 47 1.38 -3.47 -0.85
C VAL A 47 1.00 -4.27 -2.08
N ALA A 48 -0.20 -4.85 -2.08
CA ALA A 48 -0.81 -5.39 -3.30
C ALA A 48 -1.83 -4.39 -3.85
N LEU A 49 -1.67 -4.00 -5.11
CA LEU A 49 -2.57 -3.09 -5.82
C LEU A 49 -3.39 -3.83 -6.86
N GLN A 50 -4.62 -3.37 -7.09
CA GLN A 50 -5.51 -3.90 -8.11
C GLN A 50 -6.10 -2.77 -8.96
N GLU A 51 -5.98 -2.88 -10.28
CA GLU A 51 -6.70 -2.01 -11.22
C GLU A 51 -8.19 -2.38 -11.25
N ARG A 52 -9.07 -1.38 -11.34
CA ARG A 52 -10.49 -1.61 -11.60
C ARG A 52 -10.73 -1.68 -13.10
N LYS A 53 -11.17 -2.84 -13.57
CA LYS A 53 -11.82 -2.94 -14.88
C LYS A 53 -13.24 -2.40 -14.74
N VAL A 54 -13.50 -1.24 -15.33
CA VAL A 54 -14.88 -0.79 -15.58
C VAL A 54 -15.28 -1.41 -16.92
N ALA A 55 -16.36 -2.20 -16.91
CA ALA A 55 -16.96 -2.76 -18.12
C ALA A 55 -17.68 -1.67 -18.93
#